data_AF-A0A1G6LHF6-F1
#
_entry.id   AF-A0A1G6LHF6-F1
#
_cell.length_a   1.000
_cell.length_b   1.000
_cell.length_c   1.000
_cell.angle_alpha   90.00
_cell.angle_beta   90.00
_cell.angle_gamma   90.00
#
_symmetry.space_group_name_H-M   'P 1'
#
loop_
_entity.id
_entity.type
_entity.pdbx_description
1 polymer ?
#
loop_
_entity_poly.entity_id
_entity_poly.type
_entity_poly.pdbx_seq_one_letter_code
_entity_poly.pdbx_strand_id
1 'polypeptide(L)'
;MKEECLICSAPLEYLETDILMECAICHKKENSKTRCVNGHYVCTDCHTQGLDSIIAVCLEETSKNPVEVIEKMMAMPFCHMHGPEHHVMVGAALLTAYKNAGGNINLHSVLIEMMNRGKNVPGGACGFWGACGAGISAGMFVSIISGSTPLAVEPFSLSHRMTSKALGKIGEIGGPRCCKRDSFLSILSAIEFVKEHFGVEMEKPEVICRYSSQNNQCIGKRCPFAGINH
;
A
#
# COMPACT_ATOMS: atom_id res chain seq x y z
N MET A 1 -11.34 -0.29 -21.01
CA MET A 1 -12.02 0.79 -20.24
C MET A 1 -11.31 0.87 -18.89
N LYS A 2 -11.05 2.05 -18.32
CA LYS A 2 -10.33 2.11 -17.03
C LYS A 2 -11.31 1.74 -15.91
N GLU A 3 -11.13 0.58 -15.30
CA GLU A 3 -12.07 -0.01 -14.34
C GLU A 3 -11.91 0.64 -12.96
N GLU A 4 -12.99 1.13 -12.38
CA GLU A 4 -13.00 1.64 -11.00
C GLU A 4 -13.89 0.80 -10.07
N CYS A 5 -15.14 0.56 -10.45
CA CYS A 5 -16.02 -0.35 -9.71
C CYS A 5 -15.69 -1.82 -10.01
N LEU A 6 -15.49 -2.63 -8.96
CA LEU A 6 -15.21 -4.07 -9.06
C LEU A 6 -16.36 -4.91 -9.67
N ILE A 7 -17.58 -4.35 -9.77
CA ILE A 7 -18.77 -5.08 -10.26
C ILE A 7 -19.11 -4.72 -11.71
N CYS A 8 -18.98 -3.44 -12.08
CA CYS A 8 -19.45 -2.94 -13.38
C CYS A 8 -18.47 -2.01 -14.09
N SER A 9 -17.26 -1.84 -13.53
CA SER A 9 -16.19 -1.00 -14.05
C SER A 9 -16.50 0.50 -14.16
N ALA A 10 -17.72 0.93 -13.83
CA ALA A 10 -18.14 2.34 -13.84
C ALA A 10 -17.44 3.17 -12.75
N PRO A 11 -17.38 4.51 -12.90
CA PRO A 11 -16.70 5.40 -11.97
C PRO A 11 -17.22 5.31 -10.52
N LEU A 12 -16.35 5.67 -9.58
CA LEU A 12 -16.69 5.83 -8.17
C LEU A 12 -17.04 7.30 -7.85
N GLU A 13 -18.03 7.49 -6.98
CA GLU A 13 -18.35 8.77 -6.36
C GLU A 13 -17.98 8.79 -4.87
N TYR A 14 -17.64 9.98 -4.39
CA TYR A 14 -17.23 10.26 -3.01
C TYR A 14 -18.27 11.18 -2.37
N LEU A 15 -18.89 10.71 -1.29
CA LEU A 15 -20.01 11.36 -0.61
C LEU A 15 -19.50 12.23 0.55
N GLU A 16 -20.25 13.27 0.89
CA GLU A 16 -19.93 14.15 2.02
C GLU A 16 -20.19 13.45 3.37
N THR A 17 -21.32 12.73 3.45
CA THR A 17 -21.77 12.00 4.64
C THR A 17 -21.66 10.50 4.45
N ASP A 18 -21.44 9.80 5.55
CA ASP A 18 -21.51 8.34 5.58
C ASP A 18 -22.95 7.88 5.33
N ILE A 19 -23.12 6.91 4.45
CA ILE A 19 -24.39 6.22 4.26
C ILE A 19 -24.22 4.73 4.51
N LEU A 20 -25.26 4.11 5.06
CA LEU A 20 -25.30 2.66 5.23
C LEU A 20 -25.37 2.01 3.85
N MET A 21 -24.37 1.20 3.50
CA MET A 21 -24.31 0.47 2.23
C MET A 21 -24.25 -1.03 2.48
N GLU A 22 -24.72 -1.81 1.51
CA GLU A 22 -24.63 -3.27 1.52
C GLU A 22 -23.59 -3.73 0.49
N CYS A 23 -22.65 -4.56 0.92
CA CYS A 23 -21.62 -5.11 0.03
C CYS A 23 -22.27 -6.01 -1.02
N ALA A 24 -21.99 -5.76 -2.30
CA ALA A 24 -22.52 -6.51 -3.45
C ALA A 24 -22.02 -7.97 -3.52
N ILE A 25 -21.03 -8.34 -2.71
CA ILE A 25 -20.43 -9.69 -2.69
C ILE A 25 -20.87 -10.48 -1.46
N CYS A 26 -20.69 -9.93 -0.25
CA CYS A 26 -20.95 -10.65 1.01
C CYS A 26 -22.20 -10.19 1.76
N HIS A 27 -22.93 -9.19 1.25
CA HIS A 27 -24.15 -8.64 1.87
C HIS A 27 -23.98 -8.04 3.28
N LYS A 28 -22.74 -7.88 3.76
CA LYS A 28 -22.43 -7.13 4.98
C LYS A 28 -22.86 -5.67 4.81
N LYS A 29 -23.46 -5.10 5.86
CA LYS A 29 -23.84 -3.68 5.90
C LYS A 29 -22.86 -2.88 6.75
N GLU A 30 -22.32 -1.82 6.19
CA GLU A 30 -21.44 -0.89 6.89
C GLU A 30 -21.55 0.53 6.32
N ASN A 31 -21.13 1.52 7.11
CA ASN A 31 -21.12 2.91 6.68
C ASN A 31 -19.93 3.16 5.74
N SER A 32 -20.19 3.85 4.64
CA SER A 32 -19.17 4.22 3.66
C SER A 32 -19.47 5.59 3.05
N LYS A 33 -18.40 6.27 2.64
CA LYS A 33 -18.45 7.51 1.83
C LYS A 33 -18.12 7.29 0.36
N THR A 34 -17.93 6.04 -0.06
CA THR A 34 -17.53 5.71 -1.44
C THR A 34 -18.43 4.64 -2.00
N ARG A 35 -18.98 4.87 -3.19
CA ARG A 35 -19.71 3.87 -3.97
C ARG A 35 -19.54 4.11 -5.47
N CYS A 36 -19.92 3.14 -6.28
CA CYS A 36 -20.07 3.32 -7.71
C CYS A 36 -21.25 4.25 -8.03
N VAL A 37 -21.17 5.00 -9.13
CA VAL A 37 -22.28 5.81 -9.67
C VAL A 37 -23.56 4.99 -9.96
N ASN A 38 -23.43 3.66 -10.12
CA ASN A 38 -24.55 2.72 -10.27
C ASN A 38 -25.02 2.10 -8.93
N GLY A 39 -24.53 2.58 -7.80
CA GLY A 39 -24.93 2.13 -6.45
C GLY A 39 -24.16 0.94 -5.88
N HIS A 40 -23.24 0.33 -6.64
CA HIS A 40 -22.44 -0.79 -6.12
C HIS A 40 -21.47 -0.36 -5.02
N TYR A 41 -21.37 -1.20 -3.99
CA TYR A 41 -20.41 -1.08 -2.91
C TYR A 41 -19.74 -2.44 -2.66
N VAL A 42 -18.43 -2.44 -2.39
CA VAL A 42 -17.67 -3.63 -2.02
C VAL A 42 -16.86 -3.32 -0.77
N CYS A 43 -17.09 -4.08 0.31
CA CYS A 43 -16.39 -3.88 1.58
C CYS A 43 -14.90 -4.23 1.48
N THR A 44 -14.11 -3.75 2.44
CA THR A 44 -12.66 -4.02 2.51
C THR A 44 -12.36 -5.53 2.55
N ASP A 45 -13.15 -6.31 3.27
CA ASP A 45 -12.96 -7.77 3.38
C ASP A 45 -13.08 -8.46 2.01
N CYS A 46 -14.06 -8.05 1.20
CA CYS A 46 -14.24 -8.57 -0.16
C CYS A 46 -13.19 -8.04 -1.14
N HIS A 47 -12.81 -6.76 -1.01
CA HIS A 47 -11.77 -6.16 -1.85
C HIS A 47 -10.39 -6.81 -1.63
N THR A 48 -10.18 -7.36 -0.43
CA THR A 48 -8.94 -8.01 -0.02
C THR A 48 -8.99 -9.55 -0.10
N GLN A 49 -10.01 -10.11 -0.75
CA GLN A 49 -10.02 -11.52 -1.10
C GLN A 49 -8.85 -11.83 -2.04
N GLY A 50 -8.04 -12.84 -1.69
CA GLY A 50 -6.84 -13.20 -2.44
C GLY A 50 -5.52 -12.71 -1.84
N LEU A 51 -5.53 -11.89 -0.77
CA LEU A 51 -4.29 -11.47 -0.10
C LEU A 51 -3.45 -12.65 0.43
N ASP A 52 -4.04 -13.82 0.67
CA ASP A 52 -3.28 -15.01 1.10
C ASP A 52 -2.23 -15.45 0.05
N SER A 53 -2.47 -15.12 -1.23
CA SER A 53 -1.51 -15.36 -2.31
C SER A 53 -0.27 -14.45 -2.24
N ILE A 54 -0.33 -13.33 -1.52
CA ILE A 54 0.84 -12.47 -1.25
C ILE A 54 1.88 -13.23 -0.44
N ILE A 55 1.46 -13.99 0.58
CA ILE A 55 2.39 -14.75 1.41
C ILE A 55 3.20 -15.71 0.53
N ALA A 56 2.52 -16.47 -0.34
CA ALA A 56 3.17 -17.41 -1.23
C ALA A 56 4.20 -16.72 -2.13
N VAL A 57 3.80 -15.61 -2.79
CA VAL A 57 4.70 -14.83 -3.66
C VAL A 57 5.92 -14.31 -2.89
N CYS A 58 5.71 -13.76 -1.69
CA CYS A 58 6.80 -13.23 -0.88
C CYS A 58 7.75 -14.31 -0.34
N LEU A 59 7.25 -15.52 -0.05
CA LEU A 59 8.09 -16.63 0.42
C LEU A 59 8.97 -17.23 -0.69
N GLU A 60 8.51 -17.17 -1.94
CA GLU A 60 9.25 -17.66 -3.11
C GLU A 60 10.20 -16.59 -3.70
N GLU A 61 10.09 -15.35 -3.25
CA GLU A 61 10.86 -14.22 -3.75
C GLU A 61 12.27 -14.14 -3.14
N THR A 62 13.27 -13.89 -3.99
CA THR A 62 14.68 -13.74 -3.60
C THR A 62 15.24 -12.34 -3.83
N SER A 63 14.48 -11.45 -4.48
CA SER A 63 14.91 -10.08 -4.79
C SER A 63 15.12 -9.25 -3.52
N LYS A 64 16.18 -8.44 -3.54
CA LYS A 64 16.48 -7.40 -2.53
C LYS A 64 15.86 -6.06 -2.91
N ASN A 65 15.22 -5.97 -4.07
CA ASN A 65 14.57 -4.78 -4.58
C ASN A 65 13.07 -4.81 -4.22
N PRO A 66 12.62 -4.05 -3.21
CA PRO A 66 11.22 -4.06 -2.80
C PRO A 66 10.27 -3.52 -3.89
N VAL A 67 10.76 -2.75 -4.87
CA VAL A 67 9.93 -2.32 -6.00
C VAL A 67 9.63 -3.50 -6.93
N GLU A 68 10.60 -4.37 -7.20
CA GLU A 68 10.35 -5.60 -7.98
C GLU A 68 9.34 -6.51 -7.26
N VAL A 69 9.51 -6.69 -5.95
CA VAL A 69 8.61 -7.53 -5.15
C VAL A 69 7.17 -7.01 -5.21
N ILE A 70 6.97 -5.69 -5.01
CA ILE A 70 5.63 -5.13 -5.09
C ILE A 70 5.06 -5.16 -6.51
N GLU A 71 5.88 -4.98 -7.55
CA GLU A 71 5.40 -5.05 -8.93
C GLU A 71 4.90 -6.45 -9.31
N LYS A 72 5.54 -7.51 -8.80
CA LYS A 72 5.02 -8.88 -8.94
C LYS A 72 3.65 -9.03 -8.30
N MET A 73 3.45 -8.49 -7.09
CA MET A 73 2.14 -8.49 -6.43
C MET A 73 1.12 -7.63 -7.18
N MET A 74 1.53 -6.48 -7.71
CA MET A 74 0.66 -5.58 -8.48
C MET A 74 0.23 -6.17 -9.82
N ALA A 75 0.97 -7.14 -10.36
CA ALA A 75 0.63 -7.86 -11.58
C ALA A 75 -0.38 -9.01 -11.33
N MET A 76 -0.71 -9.32 -10.07
CA MET A 76 -1.64 -10.39 -9.74
C MET A 76 -3.09 -9.98 -10.05
N PRO A 77 -3.96 -10.93 -10.48
CA PRO A 77 -5.33 -10.60 -10.90
C PRO A 77 -6.21 -9.92 -9.86
N PHE A 78 -5.92 -10.10 -8.56
CA PHE A 78 -6.68 -9.46 -7.49
C PHE A 78 -6.26 -8.01 -7.22
N CYS A 79 -5.10 -7.58 -7.74
CA CYS A 79 -4.59 -6.24 -7.48
C CYS A 79 -5.20 -5.24 -8.45
N HIS A 80 -5.94 -4.27 -7.91
CA HIS A 80 -6.61 -3.26 -8.70
C HIS A 80 -5.69 -2.03 -8.88
N MET A 81 -6.11 -1.08 -9.72
CA MET A 81 -5.40 0.20 -9.87
C MET A 81 -5.38 0.99 -8.55
N HIS A 82 -6.52 0.98 -7.86
CA HIS A 82 -6.72 1.57 -6.55
C HIS A 82 -7.40 0.56 -5.63
N GLY A 83 -6.92 0.43 -4.40
CA GLY A 83 -7.55 -0.46 -3.44
C GLY A 83 -6.70 -0.71 -2.18
N PRO A 84 -7.34 -1.16 -1.09
CA PRO A 84 -6.71 -1.41 0.21
C PRO A 84 -5.67 -2.53 0.21
N GLU A 85 -5.56 -3.34 -0.84
CA GLU A 85 -4.49 -4.33 -0.98
C GLU A 85 -3.08 -3.70 -0.85
N HIS A 86 -2.93 -2.45 -1.29
CA HIS A 86 -1.66 -1.71 -1.21
C HIS A 86 -1.24 -1.41 0.24
N HIS A 87 -2.18 -1.43 1.19
CA HIS A 87 -1.91 -1.21 2.61
C HIS A 87 -1.16 -2.40 3.22
N VAL A 88 -1.26 -3.58 2.59
CA VAL A 88 -0.53 -4.79 2.96
C VAL A 88 0.70 -4.98 2.07
N MET A 89 0.54 -4.85 0.74
CA MET A 89 1.59 -5.17 -0.23
C MET A 89 2.87 -4.34 -0.04
N VAL A 90 2.78 -3.07 0.38
CA VAL A 90 3.97 -2.23 0.62
C VAL A 90 4.84 -2.82 1.73
N GLY A 91 4.26 -3.08 2.90
CA GLY A 91 4.99 -3.69 4.01
C GLY A 91 5.46 -5.10 3.70
N ALA A 92 4.66 -5.90 2.98
CA ALA A 92 5.06 -7.24 2.55
C ALA A 92 6.28 -7.23 1.62
N ALA A 93 6.30 -6.32 0.64
CA ALA A 93 7.44 -6.12 -0.26
C ALA A 93 8.70 -5.70 0.52
N LEU A 94 8.55 -4.76 1.45
CA LEU A 94 9.65 -4.29 2.29
C LEU A 94 10.19 -5.38 3.21
N LEU A 95 9.33 -6.16 3.87
CA LEU A 95 9.75 -7.30 4.71
C LEU A 95 10.51 -8.34 3.90
N THR A 96 10.03 -8.66 2.70
CA THR A 96 10.66 -9.63 1.80
C THR A 96 12.05 -9.17 1.37
N ALA A 97 12.15 -7.95 0.82
CA ALA A 97 13.41 -7.37 0.40
C ALA A 97 14.39 -7.19 1.58
N TYR A 98 13.89 -6.79 2.75
CA TYR A 98 14.68 -6.66 3.97
C TYR A 98 15.29 -7.99 4.40
N LYS A 99 14.51 -9.07 4.39
CA LYS A 99 15.01 -10.43 4.67
C LYS A 99 16.09 -10.82 3.67
N ASN A 100 15.83 -10.61 2.37
CA ASN A 100 16.73 -10.98 1.29
C ASN A 100 18.03 -10.16 1.31
N ALA A 101 17.98 -8.93 1.83
CA ALA A 101 19.14 -8.07 2.06
C ALA A 101 19.95 -8.42 3.32
N GLY A 102 19.60 -9.50 4.04
CA GLY A 102 20.30 -9.96 5.24
C GLY A 102 19.66 -9.52 6.56
N GLY A 103 18.49 -8.89 6.51
CA GLY A 103 17.72 -8.52 7.68
C GLY A 103 17.28 -9.73 8.51
N ASN A 104 17.45 -9.64 9.83
CA ASN A 104 17.15 -10.75 10.74
C ASN A 104 15.66 -10.80 11.13
N ILE A 105 14.86 -11.47 10.31
CA ILE A 105 13.44 -11.75 10.56
C ILE A 105 13.06 -13.18 10.18
N ASN A 106 12.00 -13.71 10.80
CA ASN A 106 11.27 -14.87 10.30
C ASN A 106 10.21 -14.38 9.31
N LEU A 107 10.45 -14.54 8.01
CA LEU A 107 9.64 -13.90 6.97
C LEU A 107 8.16 -14.31 7.04
N HIS A 108 7.88 -15.60 7.24
CA HIS A 108 6.50 -16.09 7.29
C HIS A 108 5.70 -15.44 8.44
N SER A 109 6.25 -15.38 9.66
CA SER A 109 5.53 -14.81 10.80
C SER A 109 5.30 -13.31 10.66
N VAL A 110 6.28 -12.56 10.15
CA VAL A 110 6.15 -11.11 9.97
C VAL A 110 5.21 -10.73 8.82
N LEU A 111 5.10 -11.57 7.78
CA LEU A 111 4.11 -11.38 6.71
C LEU A 111 2.68 -11.54 7.21
N ILE A 112 2.42 -12.54 8.07
CA ILE A 112 1.12 -12.72 8.72
C ILE A 112 0.78 -11.49 9.58
N GLU A 113 1.74 -11.00 10.36
CA GLU A 113 1.56 -9.79 11.17
C GLU A 113 1.27 -8.55 10.30
N MET A 114 1.99 -8.39 9.19
CA MET A 114 1.75 -7.29 8.24
C MET A 114 0.35 -7.38 7.62
N MET A 115 -0.11 -8.58 7.26
CA MET A 115 -1.48 -8.77 6.78
C MET A 115 -2.51 -8.37 7.82
N ASN A 116 -2.34 -8.82 9.08
CA ASN A 116 -3.26 -8.51 10.17
C ASN A 116 -3.33 -7.00 10.41
N ARG A 117 -2.21 -6.28 10.40
CA ARG A 117 -2.19 -4.83 10.60
C ARG A 117 -2.72 -4.07 9.38
N GLY A 118 -2.27 -4.42 8.17
CA GLY A 118 -2.57 -3.68 6.95
C GLY A 118 -4.04 -3.77 6.53
N LYS A 119 -4.70 -4.93 6.72
CA LYS A 119 -6.14 -5.09 6.41
C LYS A 119 -7.04 -4.19 7.26
N ASN A 120 -6.57 -3.74 8.43
CA ASN A 120 -7.32 -2.84 9.32
C ASN A 120 -7.26 -1.36 8.88
N VAL A 121 -6.47 -1.01 7.86
CA VAL A 121 -6.47 0.34 7.29
C VAL A 121 -7.57 0.42 6.23
N PRO A 122 -8.65 1.22 6.44
CA PRO A 122 -9.78 1.24 5.53
C PRO A 122 -9.42 1.87 4.19
N GLY A 123 -10.12 1.44 3.15
CA GLY A 123 -10.10 2.11 1.84
C GLY A 123 -10.43 3.60 1.98
N GLY A 124 -9.69 4.45 1.26
CA GLY A 124 -9.90 5.90 1.29
C GLY A 124 -9.26 6.64 2.47
N ALA A 125 -8.57 5.96 3.39
CA ALA A 125 -7.84 6.62 4.49
C ALA A 125 -6.89 7.75 4.01
N CYS A 126 -6.31 7.62 2.81
CA CYS A 126 -5.50 8.65 2.19
C CYS A 126 -6.22 9.99 2.00
N GLY A 127 -7.51 9.97 1.64
CA GLY A 127 -8.31 11.17 1.40
C GLY A 127 -9.18 11.58 2.60
N PHE A 128 -9.67 10.62 3.38
CA PHE A 128 -10.58 10.89 4.49
C PHE A 128 -9.89 11.10 5.83
N TRP A 129 -8.71 10.51 6.06
CA TRP A 129 -7.95 10.65 7.30
C TRP A 129 -6.69 11.50 7.13
N GLY A 130 -6.28 11.76 5.87
CA GLY A 130 -4.99 12.37 5.55
C GLY A 130 -3.79 11.44 5.76
N ALA A 131 -4.04 10.13 5.95
CA ALA A 131 -3.01 9.14 6.23
C ALA A 131 -3.10 8.00 5.20
N CYS A 132 -2.26 8.08 4.16
CA CYS A 132 -2.28 7.09 3.09
C CYS A 132 -1.83 5.71 3.61
N GLY A 133 -2.61 4.67 3.31
CA GLY A 133 -2.35 3.33 3.80
C GLY A 133 -1.03 2.73 3.32
N ALA A 134 -0.51 3.15 2.16
CA ALA A 134 0.85 2.80 1.72
C ALA A 134 1.93 3.38 2.66
N GLY A 135 1.77 4.64 3.08
CA GLY A 135 2.70 5.29 4.02
C GLY A 135 2.60 4.70 5.43
N ILE A 136 1.39 4.40 5.89
CA ILE A 136 1.17 3.66 7.15
C ILE A 136 1.82 2.27 7.08
N SER A 137 1.69 1.57 5.94
CA SER A 137 2.28 0.25 5.72
C SER A 137 3.81 0.26 5.88
N ALA A 138 4.50 1.30 5.38
CA ALA A 138 5.94 1.47 5.60
C ALA A 138 6.27 1.66 7.10
N GLY A 139 5.45 2.39 7.85
CA GLY A 139 5.57 2.48 9.31
C GLY A 139 5.32 1.15 10.03
N MET A 140 4.31 0.39 9.60
CA MET A 140 4.03 -0.96 10.11
C MET A 140 5.21 -1.90 9.88
N PHE A 141 5.84 -1.84 8.70
CA PHE A 141 7.07 -2.56 8.42
C PHE A 141 8.18 -2.24 9.44
N VAL A 142 8.49 -0.96 9.66
CA VAL A 142 9.51 -0.56 10.65
C VAL A 142 9.12 -1.01 12.06
N SER A 143 7.85 -0.89 12.42
CA SER A 143 7.31 -1.37 13.70
C SER A 143 7.53 -2.87 13.89
N ILE A 144 7.31 -3.67 12.85
CA ILE A 144 7.48 -5.12 12.89
C ILE A 144 8.96 -5.49 13.04
N ILE A 145 9.86 -4.95 12.20
CA ILE A 145 11.28 -5.34 12.23
C ILE A 145 12.02 -4.85 13.49
N SER A 146 11.51 -3.79 14.14
CA SER A 146 12.09 -3.24 15.37
C SER A 146 11.46 -3.80 16.65
N GLY A 147 10.41 -4.62 16.55
CA GLY A 147 9.67 -5.12 17.70
C GLY A 147 8.96 -4.01 18.48
N SER A 148 8.50 -2.95 17.80
CA SER A 148 7.86 -1.82 18.45
C SER A 148 6.56 -2.19 19.15
N THR A 149 6.37 -1.62 20.34
CA THR A 149 5.13 -1.69 21.12
C THR A 149 4.79 -0.28 21.63
N PRO A 150 3.59 -0.04 22.18
CA PRO A 150 3.27 1.25 22.82
C PRO A 150 4.19 1.64 23.97
N LEU A 151 4.93 0.69 24.55
CA LEU A 151 5.86 0.92 25.67
C LEU A 151 7.33 0.94 25.22
N ALA A 152 7.60 0.62 23.94
CA ALA A 152 8.95 0.70 23.39
C ALA A 152 9.38 2.17 23.28
N VAL A 153 10.66 2.46 23.50
CA VAL A 153 11.18 3.84 23.42
C VAL A 153 11.64 4.14 21.99
N GLU A 154 12.80 3.60 21.60
CA GLU A 154 13.38 3.84 20.27
C GLU A 154 12.52 3.26 19.13
N PRO A 155 12.06 1.99 19.18
CA PRO A 155 11.21 1.41 18.12
C PRO A 155 9.92 2.19 17.86
N PHE A 156 9.30 2.74 18.92
CA PHE A 156 8.09 3.55 18.82
C PHE A 156 8.37 4.83 18.03
N SER A 157 9.46 5.51 18.35
CA SER A 157 9.92 6.70 17.63
C SER A 157 10.21 6.38 16.16
N LEU A 158 10.99 5.32 15.89
CA LEU A 158 11.36 4.93 14.53
C LEU A 158 10.14 4.62 13.65
N SER A 159 9.14 3.90 14.20
CA SER A 159 7.90 3.56 13.48
C SER A 159 7.09 4.80 13.08
N HIS A 160 6.98 5.78 13.98
CA HIS A 160 6.30 7.05 13.70
C HIS A 160 7.09 7.90 12.71
N ARG A 161 8.42 7.97 12.86
CA ARG A 161 9.29 8.71 11.93
C ARG A 161 9.23 8.13 10.52
N MET A 162 9.19 6.81 10.37
CA MET A 162 9.01 6.16 9.07
C MET A 162 7.65 6.52 8.46
N THR A 163 6.56 6.39 9.23
CA THR A 163 5.22 6.81 8.77
C THR A 163 5.23 8.27 8.32
N SER A 164 5.80 9.17 9.13
CA SER A 164 5.89 10.59 8.86
C SER A 164 6.70 10.89 7.59
N LYS A 165 7.87 10.25 7.42
CA LYS A 165 8.70 10.41 6.21
C LYS A 165 7.95 10.00 4.95
N ALA A 166 7.30 8.83 4.97
CA ALA A 166 6.53 8.35 3.82
C ALA A 166 5.33 9.26 3.50
N LEU A 167 4.54 9.64 4.53
CA LEU A 167 3.40 10.54 4.35
C LEU A 167 3.84 11.94 3.89
N GLY A 168 4.98 12.45 4.36
CA GLY A 168 5.57 13.70 3.89
C GLY A 168 5.86 13.66 2.40
N LYS A 169 6.49 12.59 1.90
CA LYS A 169 6.74 12.39 0.46
C LYS A 169 5.47 12.26 -0.37
N ILE A 170 4.44 11.62 0.17
CA ILE A 170 3.13 11.56 -0.49
C ILE A 170 2.48 12.95 -0.53
N GLY A 171 2.51 13.68 0.59
CA GLY A 171 1.93 15.02 0.74
C GLY A 171 2.58 16.07 -0.15
N GLU A 172 3.90 16.00 -0.35
CA GLU A 172 4.66 16.87 -1.28
C GLU A 172 4.13 16.78 -2.73
N ILE A 173 3.66 15.61 -3.17
CA ILE A 173 3.10 15.43 -4.52
C ILE A 173 1.63 15.81 -4.60
N GLY A 174 0.87 15.48 -3.56
CA GLY A 174 -0.56 15.74 -3.45
C GLY A 174 -1.45 14.83 -4.32
N GLY A 175 -2.73 15.18 -4.37
CA GLY A 175 -3.77 14.43 -5.07
C GLY A 175 -3.90 14.73 -6.57
N PRO A 176 -4.86 14.06 -7.25
CA PRO A 176 -5.74 13.01 -6.73
C PRO A 176 -5.01 11.69 -6.40
N ARG A 177 -5.73 10.76 -5.75
CA ARG A 177 -5.20 9.47 -5.26
C ARG A 177 -4.46 8.67 -6.35
N CYS A 178 -3.41 7.95 -5.97
CA CYS A 178 -2.75 6.96 -6.83
C CYS A 178 -2.04 5.91 -5.98
N CYS A 179 -2.66 4.74 -5.77
CA CYS A 179 -2.10 3.68 -4.93
C CYS A 179 -0.72 3.20 -5.41
N LYS A 180 -0.47 3.18 -6.72
CA LYS A 180 0.84 2.80 -7.29
C LYS A 180 1.93 3.81 -6.94
N ARG A 181 1.68 5.10 -7.20
CA ARG A 181 2.62 6.20 -6.88
C ARG A 181 2.93 6.22 -5.38
N ASP A 182 1.90 6.18 -4.55
CA ASP A 182 2.06 6.32 -3.11
C ASP A 182 2.79 5.10 -2.52
N SER A 183 2.62 3.91 -3.12
CA SER A 183 3.41 2.71 -2.80
C SER A 183 4.89 2.90 -3.12
N PHE A 184 5.22 3.37 -4.33
CA PHE A 184 6.61 3.61 -4.71
C PHE A 184 7.29 4.66 -3.83
N LEU A 185 6.61 5.78 -3.54
CA LEU A 185 7.14 6.81 -2.63
C LEU A 185 7.42 6.25 -1.23
N SER A 186 6.50 5.43 -0.71
CA SER A 186 6.64 4.81 0.61
C SER A 186 7.81 3.82 0.65
N ILE A 187 7.94 2.98 -0.38
CA ILE A 187 9.04 2.03 -0.52
C ILE A 187 10.39 2.74 -0.62
N LEU A 188 10.53 3.72 -1.51
CA LEU A 188 11.79 4.45 -1.68
C LEU A 188 12.20 5.18 -0.40
N SER A 189 11.23 5.75 0.32
CA SER A 189 11.48 6.37 1.63
C SER A 189 11.96 5.35 2.66
N ALA A 190 11.39 4.14 2.66
CA ALA A 190 11.72 3.08 3.58
C ALA A 190 13.10 2.46 3.31
N ILE A 191 13.51 2.32 2.04
CA ILE A 191 14.86 1.85 1.69
C ILE A 191 15.93 2.75 2.33
N GLU A 192 15.78 4.07 2.17
CA GLU A 192 16.70 5.03 2.78
C GLU A 192 16.67 4.96 4.32
N PHE A 193 15.46 4.89 4.89
CA PHE A 193 15.28 4.87 6.34
C PHE A 193 15.91 3.62 6.98
N VAL A 194 15.76 2.46 6.34
CA VAL A 194 16.33 1.19 6.81
C VAL A 194 17.85 1.22 6.72
N LYS A 195 18.41 1.75 5.63
CA LYS A 195 19.86 1.92 5.51
C LYS A 195 20.42 2.79 6.65
N GLU A 196 19.75 3.91 6.94
CA GLU A 196 20.17 4.85 7.99
C GLU A 196 20.06 4.26 9.41
N HIS A 197 18.94 3.61 9.74
CA HIS A 197 18.63 3.25 11.13
C HIS A 197 18.90 1.79 11.49
N PHE A 198 18.99 0.89 10.50
CA PHE A 198 19.15 -0.55 10.72
C PHE A 198 20.40 -1.12 10.03
N GLY A 199 21.09 -0.33 9.19
CA GLY A 199 22.30 -0.77 8.49
C GLY A 199 22.07 -1.87 7.44
N VAL A 200 20.81 -2.16 7.08
CA VAL A 200 20.46 -3.15 6.05
C VAL A 200 20.27 -2.43 4.72
N GLU A 201 21.01 -2.87 3.70
CA GLU A 201 20.99 -2.26 2.38
C GLU A 201 20.10 -3.04 1.40
N MET A 202 18.84 -2.62 1.29
CA MET A 202 17.95 -3.04 0.20
C MET A 202 18.30 -2.31 -1.10
N GLU A 203 17.99 -2.91 -2.24
CA GLU A 203 18.26 -2.31 -3.55
C GLU A 203 17.28 -1.16 -3.82
N LYS A 204 17.82 0.00 -4.23
CA LYS A 204 17.05 1.19 -4.58
C LYS A 204 17.07 1.39 -6.11
N PRO A 205 16.02 0.97 -6.84
CA PRO A 205 15.97 1.17 -8.27
C PRO A 205 15.50 2.59 -8.63
N GLU A 206 15.75 2.96 -9.87
CA GLU A 206 14.99 3.99 -10.56
C GLU A 206 13.62 3.45 -10.96
N VAL A 207 12.54 4.22 -10.73
CA VAL A 207 11.16 3.74 -10.90
C VAL A 207 10.47 4.51 -12.02
N ILE A 208 10.16 3.81 -13.12
CA ILE A 208 9.35 4.34 -14.23
C ILE A 208 7.99 3.65 -14.23
N CYS A 209 6.93 4.41 -13.96
CA CYS A 209 5.58 3.87 -13.79
C CYS A 209 4.94 3.44 -15.12
N ARG A 210 4.48 2.18 -15.17
CA ARG A 210 3.80 1.58 -16.33
C ARG A 210 2.26 1.57 -16.23
N TYR A 211 1.72 2.03 -15.11
CA TYR A 211 0.28 1.99 -14.79
C TYR A 211 -0.48 3.28 -15.19
N SER A 212 0.21 4.27 -15.78
CA SER A 212 -0.36 5.59 -16.07
C SER A 212 -1.60 5.52 -16.97
N SER A 213 -1.59 4.64 -17.97
CA SER A 213 -2.70 4.43 -18.91
C SER A 213 -3.94 3.80 -18.24
N GLN A 214 -3.78 3.12 -17.11
CA GLN A 214 -4.84 2.43 -16.37
C GLN A 214 -5.52 3.32 -15.32
N ASN A 215 -4.93 4.48 -15.00
CA ASN A 215 -5.46 5.40 -13.99
C ASN A 215 -6.20 6.58 -14.64
N ASN A 216 -7.50 6.75 -14.35
CA ASN A 216 -8.28 7.92 -14.79
C ASN A 216 -7.80 9.21 -14.12
N GLN A 217 -7.31 9.11 -12.89
CA GLN A 217 -6.84 10.23 -12.08
C GLN A 217 -5.31 10.43 -12.20
N CYS A 218 -4.67 9.90 -13.25
CA CYS A 218 -3.23 10.06 -13.43
C CYS A 218 -2.85 11.54 -13.58
N ILE A 219 -1.84 11.99 -12.85
CA ILE A 219 -1.35 13.37 -12.90
C ILE A 219 -0.29 13.61 -14.00
N GLY A 220 -0.06 12.61 -14.85
CA GLY A 220 0.85 12.69 -15.99
C GLY A 220 2.25 13.15 -15.61
N LYS A 221 2.77 14.15 -16.33
CA LYS A 221 4.13 14.68 -16.20
C LYS A 221 4.48 15.20 -14.80
N ARG A 222 3.47 15.56 -13.97
CA ARG A 222 3.69 15.95 -12.58
C ARG A 222 4.08 14.79 -11.67
N CYS A 223 3.83 13.54 -12.08
CA CYS A 223 4.19 12.37 -11.30
C CYS A 223 5.71 12.18 -11.35
N PRO A 224 6.40 11.99 -10.22
CA PRO A 224 7.85 11.78 -10.23
C PRO A 224 8.24 10.54 -11.04
N PHE A 225 7.37 9.53 -11.13
CA PHE A 225 7.61 8.28 -11.86
C PHE A 225 7.12 8.31 -13.31
N ALA A 226 6.77 9.47 -13.86
CA ALA A 226 6.40 9.57 -15.27
C ALA A 226 7.66 9.38 -16.13
N GLY A 227 7.60 8.56 -17.17
CA GLY A 227 8.77 8.26 -18.02
C GLY A 227 9.37 9.45 -18.77
N ILE A 228 8.81 10.65 -18.68
CA ILE A 228 9.43 11.90 -19.20
C ILE A 228 10.41 12.53 -18.19
N ASN A 229 10.38 12.09 -16.93
CA ASN A 229 11.22 12.62 -15.86
C ASN A 229 12.48 11.76 -15.63
N HIS A 230 12.77 10.84 -16.55
CA HIS A 230 13.87 9.87 -16.56
C HIS A 230 14.46 9.81 -17.98
#